data_AF-X1FV30-F1
#
_entry.id   AF-X1FV30-F1
#
_cell.length_a   1.000
_cell.length_b   1.000
_cell.length_c   1.000
_cell.angle_alpha   90.00
_cell.angle_beta   90.00
_cell.angle_gamma   90.00
#
_symmetry.space_group_name_H-M   'P 1'
#
loop_
_entity.id
_entity.type
_entity.pdbx_description
1 polymer ?
#
loop_
_entity_poly.entity_id
_entity_poly.type
_entity_poly.pdbx_seq_one_letter_code
_entity_poly.pdbx_strand_id
1 'polypeptide(L)'
;MHCLYCKAQLQEVDDEGPIVCLNCGKKAPYCEVCKNIIVDGEKVVQTKPCNHIFHKSHILEWIKVKGTCPICKEQINDESIQSFIPD
;
A
#
# COMPACT_ATOMS: atom_id res chain seq x y z
N MET A 1 0.33 -12.81 -8.84
CA MET A 1 0.57 -11.51 -8.18
C MET A 1 2.07 -11.38 -7.95
N HIS A 2 2.70 -10.26 -8.31
CA HIS A 2 4.13 -10.06 -8.01
C HIS A 2 4.34 -9.03 -6.92
N CYS A 3 5.48 -9.17 -6.26
CA CYS A 3 5.89 -8.34 -5.15
C CYS A 3 6.07 -6.90 -5.62
N LEU A 4 5.38 -5.97 -4.96
CA LEU A 4 5.55 -4.55 -5.20
C LEU A 4 7.04 -4.15 -5.16
N TYR A 5 7.81 -4.72 -4.22
CA TYR A 5 9.18 -4.27 -3.96
C TYR A 5 10.25 -4.83 -4.90
N CYS A 6 10.14 -6.08 -5.35
CA CYS A 6 11.21 -6.71 -6.15
C CYS A 6 10.71 -7.37 -7.43
N LYS A 7 9.40 -7.28 -7.72
CA LYS A 7 8.75 -7.83 -8.91
C LYS A 7 8.81 -9.35 -9.06
N ALA A 8 9.39 -10.07 -8.10
CA ALA A 8 9.29 -11.52 -8.03
C ALA A 8 7.87 -11.98 -7.66
N GLN A 9 7.50 -13.19 -8.03
CA GLN A 9 6.19 -13.76 -7.72
C GLN A 9 5.96 -13.85 -6.19
N LEU A 10 4.76 -13.49 -5.74
CA LEU A 10 4.33 -13.67 -4.35
C LEU A 10 3.86 -15.11 -4.13
N GLN A 11 4.05 -15.61 -2.89
CA GLN A 11 3.50 -16.88 -2.46
C GLN A 11 2.61 -16.68 -1.23
N GLU A 12 1.45 -17.33 -1.26
CA GLU A 12 0.52 -17.42 -0.13
C GLU A 12 1.00 -18.58 0.74
N VAL A 13 1.41 -18.30 1.97
CA VAL A 13 2.10 -19.32 2.78
C VAL A 13 1.15 -20.29 3.49
N ASP A 14 -0.10 -19.92 3.78
CA ASP A 14 -1.20 -20.77 4.32
C ASP A 14 -2.54 -20.00 4.17
N ASP A 15 -3.70 -20.64 4.37
CA ASP A 15 -5.06 -20.04 4.20
C ASP A 15 -5.31 -18.80 5.08
N GLU A 16 -4.58 -18.66 6.19
CA GLU A 16 -4.71 -17.55 7.16
C GLU A 16 -3.44 -16.67 7.26
N GLY A 17 -2.40 -16.97 6.47
CA GLY A 17 -1.08 -16.36 6.59
C GLY A 17 -0.93 -15.03 5.83
N PRO A 18 -0.01 -14.14 6.24
CA PRO A 18 0.30 -12.94 5.46
C PRO A 18 1.01 -13.32 4.16
N ILE A 19 0.63 -12.70 3.05
CA ILE A 19 1.31 -12.88 1.77
C ILE A 19 2.70 -12.27 1.86
N VAL A 20 3.73 -13.10 1.70
CA VAL A 20 5.15 -12.70 1.77
C VAL A 20 5.86 -13.01 0.47
N CYS A 21 6.81 -12.15 0.10
CA CYS A 21 7.69 -12.42 -1.03
C CYS A 21 8.89 -13.24 -0.54
N LEU A 22 9.03 -14.48 -1.02
CA LEU A 22 10.17 -15.33 -0.67
C LEU A 22 11.51 -14.84 -1.25
N ASN A 23 11.48 -13.94 -2.24
CA ASN A 23 12.69 -13.38 -2.82
C ASN A 23 13.31 -12.26 -1.96
N CYS A 24 12.50 -11.33 -1.45
CA CYS A 24 13.00 -10.17 -0.69
C CYS A 24 12.56 -10.15 0.79
N GLY A 25 11.80 -11.15 1.23
CA GLY A 25 11.31 -11.28 2.62
C GLY A 25 10.24 -10.26 3.02
N LYS A 26 9.83 -9.35 2.13
CA LYS A 26 8.84 -8.31 2.44
C LYS A 26 7.41 -8.86 2.37
N LYS A 27 6.57 -8.43 3.30
CA LYS A 27 5.12 -8.64 3.26
C LYS A 27 4.50 -7.80 2.14
N ALA A 28 3.51 -8.33 1.44
CA ALA A 28 2.72 -7.53 0.51
C ALA A 28 2.01 -6.40 1.28
N PRO A 29 2.15 -5.13 0.87
CA PRO A 29 1.42 -4.04 1.51
C PRO A 29 -0.08 -4.21 1.26
N TYR A 30 -0.89 -3.63 2.13
CA TYR A 30 -2.34 -3.78 2.12
C TYR A 30 -3.01 -2.41 2.07
N CYS A 31 -3.95 -2.23 1.14
CA CYS A 31 -4.72 -1.00 1.07
C CYS A 31 -5.90 -1.09 2.03
N GLU A 32 -5.81 -0.38 3.16
CA GLU A 32 -6.85 -0.40 4.19
C GLU A 32 -8.21 0.16 3.75
N VAL A 33 -8.28 0.84 2.60
CA VAL A 33 -9.52 1.40 2.05
C VAL A 33 -10.30 0.34 1.28
N CYS A 34 -9.66 -0.39 0.36
CA CYS A 34 -10.32 -1.42 -0.44
C CYS A 34 -10.18 -2.84 0.12
N LYS A 35 -9.41 -3.01 1.20
CA LYS A 35 -9.18 -4.30 1.86
C LYS A 35 -8.56 -5.36 0.93
N ASN A 36 -7.65 -4.93 0.06
CA ASN A 36 -6.90 -5.79 -0.85
C ASN A 36 -5.39 -5.54 -0.76
N ILE A 37 -4.59 -6.55 -1.10
CA ILE A 37 -3.14 -6.40 -1.20
C ILE A 37 -2.76 -5.49 -2.37
N ILE A 38 -1.57 -4.89 -2.26
CA ILE A 38 -0.97 -4.02 -3.24
C ILE A 38 0.21 -4.76 -3.89
N VAL A 39 0.20 -4.83 -5.21
CA VAL A 39 1.14 -5.65 -6.00
C VAL A 39 1.86 -4.81 -7.05
N ASP A 40 2.84 -5.42 -7.72
CA ASP A 40 3.54 -4.78 -8.83
C ASP A 40 2.58 -4.31 -9.95
N GLY A 41 2.96 -3.26 -10.66
CA GLY A 41 2.18 -2.71 -11.78
C GLY A 41 0.99 -1.82 -11.38
N GLU A 42 0.62 -1.77 -10.10
CA GLU A 42 -0.46 -0.92 -9.63
C GLU A 42 -0.03 0.54 -9.38
N LYS A 43 -0.97 1.48 -9.53
CA LYS A 43 -0.73 2.88 -9.21
C LYS A 43 -0.81 3.08 -7.70
N VAL A 44 0.35 3.27 -7.08
CA VAL A 44 0.49 3.32 -5.63
C VAL A 44 1.12 4.63 -5.17
N VAL A 45 0.72 5.07 -4.00
CA VAL A 45 1.25 6.27 -3.36
C VAL A 45 1.55 5.97 -1.90
N GLN A 46 2.45 6.75 -1.35
CA GLN A 46 2.79 6.77 0.06
C GLN A 46 2.36 8.10 0.66
N THR A 47 1.82 8.08 1.87
CA THR A 47 1.45 9.29 2.62
C THR A 47 2.63 9.78 3.44
N LYS A 48 2.88 11.08 3.51
CA LYS A 48 3.81 11.72 4.46
C LYS A 48 3.03 12.38 5.60
N PRO A 49 3.58 12.45 6.82
CA PRO A 49 4.86 11.89 7.26
C PRO A 49 4.80 10.40 7.66
N CYS A 50 3.60 9.80 7.71
CA CYS A 50 3.41 8.47 8.33
C CYS A 50 3.82 7.26 7.46
N ASN A 51 4.23 7.49 6.21
CA ASN A 51 4.82 6.52 5.28
C ASN A 51 3.95 5.29 4.93
N HIS A 52 2.65 5.35 5.19
CA HIS A 52 1.70 4.30 4.80
C HIS A 52 1.41 4.31 3.29
N ILE A 53 1.18 3.13 2.73
CA ILE A 53 1.04 2.91 1.28
C ILE A 53 -0.40 2.53 0.94
N PHE A 54 -0.95 3.12 -0.13
CA PHE A 54 -2.29 2.86 -0.62
C PHE A 54 -2.33 2.85 -2.15
N HIS A 55 -3.37 2.24 -2.73
CA HIS A 55 -3.72 2.54 -4.13
C HIS A 55 -4.06 4.02 -4.28
N LYS A 56 -3.55 4.64 -5.34
CA LYS A 56 -3.65 6.08 -5.59
C LYS A 56 -5.09 6.58 -5.59
N SER A 57 -5.98 5.90 -6.30
CA SER A 57 -7.40 6.28 -6.40
C SER A 57 -8.08 6.27 -5.03
N HIS A 58 -7.92 5.17 -4.29
CA HIS A 58 -8.61 4.97 -3.02
C HIS A 58 -8.23 6.01 -1.96
N ILE A 59 -6.93 6.33 -1.81
CA ILE A 59 -6.53 7.32 -0.82
C ILE A 59 -6.91 8.74 -1.22
N LEU A 60 -6.87 9.08 -2.52
CA LEU A 60 -7.30 10.40 -3.00
C LEU A 60 -8.80 10.66 -2.77
N GLU A 61 -9.65 9.64 -2.90
CA GLU A 61 -11.07 9.76 -2.55
C GLU A 61 -11.27 9.84 -1.04
N TRP A 62 -10.54 9.03 -0.28
CA TRP A 62 -10.63 9.01 1.17
C TRP A 62 -10.29 10.38 1.80
N ILE A 63 -9.18 11.00 1.39
CA ILE A 63 -8.73 12.26 2.00
C ILE A 63 -9.68 13.42 1.73
N LYS A 64 -10.37 13.43 0.58
CA LYS A 64 -11.39 14.45 0.27
C LYS A 64 -12.55 14.46 1.26
N VAL A 65 -12.88 13.29 1.83
CA VAL A 65 -14.00 13.13 2.76
C VAL A 65 -13.54 13.14 4.22
N LYS A 66 -12.39 12.52 4.52
CA LYS A 66 -11.94 12.24 5.90
C LYS A 66 -10.71 13.03 6.34
N GLY A 67 -9.89 13.54 5.41
CA GLY A 67 -8.67 14.31 5.70
C GLY A 67 -7.63 13.61 6.59
N THR A 68 -7.70 12.29 6.74
CA THR A 68 -6.88 11.53 7.70
C THR A 68 -6.41 10.20 7.11
N CYS A 69 -5.23 9.75 7.54
CA CYS A 69 -4.69 8.45 7.15
C CYS A 69 -5.58 7.31 7.68
N PRO A 70 -6.05 6.38 6.82
CA PRO A 70 -6.90 5.27 7.24
C PRO A 70 -6.28 4.42 8.36
N ILE A 71 -4.95 4.29 8.37
CA ILE A 71 -4.20 3.44 9.30
C ILE A 71 -3.95 4.14 10.64
N CYS A 72 -3.24 5.26 10.65
CA CYS A 72 -2.79 5.91 11.90
C CYS A 72 -3.58 7.15 12.32
N LYS A 73 -4.58 7.57 11.54
CA LYS A 73 -5.41 8.77 11.77
C LYS A 73 -4.67 10.12 11.74
N GLU A 74 -3.41 10.14 11.32
CA GLU A 74 -2.65 11.36 11.02
C GLU A 74 -3.41 12.23 10.00
N GLN A 75 -3.44 13.55 10.21
CA GLN A 75 -3.99 14.48 9.22
C GLN A 75 -3.13 14.48 7.96
N ILE A 76 -3.78 14.31 6.80
CA ILE A 76 -3.13 14.28 5.50
C ILE A 76 -4.01 15.00 4.48
N ASN A 77 -3.36 15.66 3.53
CA ASN A 77 -3.98 16.36 2.41
C ASN A 77 -3.37 15.91 1.08
N ASP A 78 -3.73 16.57 -0.02
CA ASP A 78 -3.25 16.25 -1.38
C ASP A 78 -1.73 16.32 -1.48
N GLU A 79 -1.11 17.30 -0.80
CA GLU A 79 0.34 17.53 -0.76
C GLU A 79 1.08 16.46 0.05
N SER A 80 0.36 15.76 0.93
CA SER A 80 0.89 14.65 1.72
C SER A 80 1.05 13.37 0.89
N ILE A 81 0.52 13.32 -0.34
CA ILE A 81 0.53 12.13 -1.19
C ILE A 81 1.70 12.16 -2.16
N GLN A 82 2.59 11.18 -2.08
CA GLN A 82 3.71 11.01 -3.00
C GLN A 82 3.64 9.69 -3.77
N SER A 83 4.05 9.69 -5.04
CA SER A 83 4.17 8.43 -5.81
C SER A 83 5.14 7.49 -5.11
N PHE A 84 4.73 6.24 -4.92
CA PHE A 84 5.60 5.22 -4.34
C PHE A 84 6.31 4.45 -5.45
N ILE A 85 7.64 4.55 -5.48
CA ILE A 85 8.49 3.79 -6.39
C ILE A 85 9.35 2.89 -5.51
N PRO A 86 9.13 1.57 -5.54
CA PRO A 86 9.99 0.63 -4.84
C PRO A 86 11.37 0.62 -5.50
N ASP A 87 12.40 0.61 -4.66
CA ASP A 87 13.82 0.50 -5.04
C ASP A 87 14.12 -0.77 -5.86
#